data_AF-A0A2N8MAF9-F1
#
_entry.id   AF-A0A2N8MAF9-F1
#
_cell.length_a   1.000
_cell.length_b   1.000
_cell.length_c   1.000
_cell.angle_alpha   90.00
_cell.angle_beta   90.00
_cell.angle_gamma   90.00
#
_symmetry.space_group_name_H-M   'P 1'
#
loop_
_entity.id
_entity.type
_entity.pdbx_description
1 polymer ?
#
loop_
_entity_poly.entity_id
_entity_poly.type
_entity_poly.pdbx_seq_one_letter_code
_entity_poly.pdbx_strand_id
1 'polypeptide(L)'
;MKSRPNPYASHYDLVRPLIEFGSFSQDGLDPTLAELIKIRASQINGCSYCLFLHTRDARRNGEGEERIIMLDAWCESPHYGDRERAALAWTEVLGRRQTSRELFG
;
A
#
# COMPACT_ATOMS: atom_id res chain seq x y z
N MET A 1 16.89 4.61 21.64
CA MET A 1 16.84 3.67 20.49
C MET A 1 18.00 3.99 19.56
N LYS A 2 18.83 3.01 19.15
CA LYS A 2 19.89 3.26 18.16
C LYS A 2 19.23 3.47 16.79
N SER A 3 19.66 4.50 16.06
CA SER A 3 19.14 4.77 14.71
C SER A 3 19.54 3.61 13.78
N ARG A 4 18.55 3.07 13.05
CA ARG A 4 18.82 2.09 12.00
C ARG A 4 19.32 2.83 10.75
N PRO A 5 20.28 2.28 9.98
CA PRO A 5 20.72 2.90 8.74
C PRO A 5 19.55 3.11 7.78
N ASN A 6 19.50 4.28 7.13
CA ASN A 6 18.56 4.57 6.06
C ASN A 6 19.17 4.17 4.71
N PRO A 7 18.76 3.05 4.08
CA PRO A 7 19.33 2.62 2.80
C PRO A 7 18.99 3.59 1.66
N TYR A 8 17.86 4.31 1.74
CA TYR A 8 17.48 5.32 0.75
C TYR A 8 18.44 6.51 0.71
N ALA A 9 19.16 6.78 1.80
CA ALA A 9 20.15 7.86 1.86
C ALA A 9 21.59 7.38 1.66
N SER A 10 21.92 6.15 2.12
CA SER A 10 23.30 5.66 2.20
C SER A 10 23.66 4.61 1.16
N HIS A 11 22.67 3.93 0.55
CA HIS A 11 22.87 2.80 -0.35
C HIS A 11 21.84 2.85 -1.50
N TYR A 12 21.69 4.02 -2.13
CA TYR A 12 20.65 4.26 -3.14
C TYR A 12 20.69 3.26 -4.29
N ASP A 13 21.88 2.90 -4.78
CA ASP A 13 22.02 1.95 -5.89
C ASP A 13 21.44 0.56 -5.58
N LEU A 14 21.40 0.16 -4.30
CA LEU A 14 20.79 -1.11 -3.90
C LEU A 14 19.26 -1.04 -3.86
N VAL A 15 18.69 0.14 -3.59
CA VAL A 15 17.23 0.32 -3.50
C VAL A 15 16.60 0.87 -4.79
N ARG A 16 17.40 1.44 -5.70
CA ARG A 16 16.91 2.00 -6.97
C ARG A 16 16.04 1.01 -7.76
N PRO A 17 16.42 -0.28 -7.97
CA PRO A 17 15.59 -1.21 -8.71
C PRO A 17 14.21 -1.45 -8.05
N LEU A 18 14.14 -1.40 -6.72
CA LEU A 18 12.88 -1.52 -5.98
C LEU A 18 11.98 -0.29 -6.20
N ILE A 19 12.56 0.91 -6.23
CA ILE A 19 11.83 2.16 -6.49
C ILE A 19 11.29 2.16 -7.92
N GLU A 20 12.13 1.78 -8.89
CA GLU A 20 11.76 1.68 -10.31
C GLU A 20 10.65 0.65 -10.53
N PHE A 21 10.76 -0.53 -9.90
CA PHE A 21 9.70 -1.53 -9.91
C PHE A 21 8.39 -0.97 -9.36
N GLY A 22 8.43 -0.26 -8.22
CA GLY A 22 7.26 0.38 -7.65
C GLY A 22 6.59 1.34 -8.62
N SER A 23 7.37 2.13 -9.35
CA SER A 23 6.86 3.08 -10.34
C SER A 23 6.19 2.40 -11.54
N PHE A 24 6.79 1.33 -12.08
CA PHE A 24 6.25 0.62 -13.25
C PHE A 24 5.07 -0.31 -12.89
N SER A 25 5.06 -0.88 -11.69
CA SER A 25 4.04 -1.86 -11.26
C SER A 25 2.61 -1.30 -11.19
N GLN A 26 2.46 0.01 -11.23
CA GLN A 26 1.18 0.73 -11.19
C GLN A 26 0.74 1.23 -12.57
N ASP A 27 1.50 0.96 -13.63
CA ASP A 27 1.14 1.37 -14.99
C ASP A 27 -0.22 0.79 -15.39
N GLY A 28 -1.11 1.67 -15.87
CA GLY A 28 -2.48 1.29 -16.23
C GLY A 28 -3.47 1.16 -15.06
N LEU A 29 -3.03 1.43 -13.82
CA LEU A 29 -3.93 1.61 -12.69
C LEU A 29 -4.33 3.08 -12.52
N ASP A 30 -5.55 3.27 -12.02
CA ASP A 30 -5.98 4.57 -11.56
C ASP A 30 -5.09 5.04 -10.38
N PRO A 31 -4.57 6.29 -10.40
CA PRO A 31 -3.64 6.76 -9.37
C PRO A 31 -4.22 6.82 -7.96
N THR A 32 -5.52 7.05 -7.77
CA THR A 32 -6.11 7.07 -6.43
C THR A 32 -6.27 5.65 -5.91
N LEU A 33 -6.74 4.71 -6.75
CA LEU A 33 -6.81 3.29 -6.42
C LEU A 33 -5.42 2.71 -6.06
N ALA A 34 -4.38 3.08 -6.81
CA ALA A 34 -3.02 2.64 -6.52
C ALA A 34 -2.57 3.06 -5.12
N GLU A 35 -2.85 4.30 -4.71
CA GLU A 35 -2.49 4.77 -3.37
C GLU A 35 -3.36 4.14 -2.27
N LEU A 36 -4.67 3.89 -2.49
CA LEU A 36 -5.51 3.18 -1.52
C LEU A 36 -4.98 1.76 -1.23
N ILE A 37 -4.55 1.03 -2.28
CA ILE A 37 -3.91 -0.29 -2.15
C ILE A 37 -2.63 -0.19 -1.31
N LYS A 38 -1.77 0.79 -1.60
CA LYS A 38 -0.51 0.96 -0.88
C LYS A 38 -0.71 1.39 0.57
N ILE A 39 -1.71 2.23 0.85
CA ILE A 39 -2.12 2.59 2.22
C ILE A 39 -2.57 1.33 2.97
N ARG A 40 -3.46 0.51 2.38
CA ARG A 40 -3.95 -0.70 3.03
C ARG A 40 -2.85 -1.71 3.29
N ALA A 41 -1.97 -1.95 2.31
CA ALA A 41 -0.79 -2.80 2.48
C ALA A 41 0.13 -2.27 3.60
N SER A 42 0.30 -0.95 3.70
CA SER A 42 1.12 -0.32 4.74
C SER A 42 0.52 -0.48 6.14
N GLN A 43 -0.81 -0.41 6.27
CA GLN A 43 -1.53 -0.69 7.51
C GLN A 43 -1.33 -2.14 7.96
N ILE A 44 -1.50 -3.11 7.05
CA ILE A 44 -1.31 -4.54 7.34
C ILE A 44 0.13 -4.83 7.77
N ASN A 45 1.10 -4.25 7.08
CA ASN A 45 2.53 -4.49 7.33
C ASN A 45 3.12 -3.64 8.47
N GLY A 46 2.34 -2.71 9.05
CA GLY A 46 2.82 -1.80 10.08
C GLY A 46 3.95 -0.86 9.65
N CYS A 47 4.03 -0.51 8.36
CA CYS A 47 5.06 0.39 7.84
C CYS A 47 4.63 1.86 8.00
N SER A 48 5.05 2.53 9.09
CA SER A 48 4.70 3.94 9.35
C SER A 48 5.21 4.91 8.28
N TYR A 49 6.41 4.66 7.73
CA TYR A 49 6.98 5.46 6.64
C TYR A 49 6.14 5.37 5.37
N CYS A 50 5.79 4.14 4.96
CA CYS A 50 4.97 3.87 3.78
C CYS A 50 3.57 4.46 3.95
N LEU A 51 2.98 4.28 5.13
CA LEU A 51 1.66 4.83 5.45
C LEU A 51 1.64 6.36 5.32
N PHE A 52 2.64 7.05 5.86
CA PHE A 52 2.78 8.50 5.70
C PHE A 52 2.95 8.91 4.23
N LEU A 53 3.86 8.25 3.51
CA LEU A 53 4.17 8.53 2.11
C LEU A 53 2.93 8.41 1.23
N HIS A 54 2.25 7.25 1.28
CA HIS A 54 1.12 6.95 0.41
C HIS A 54 -0.14 7.72 0.78
N THR A 55 -0.34 8.02 2.07
CA THR A 55 -1.43 8.91 2.49
C THR A 55 -1.24 10.32 1.92
N ARG A 56 -0.01 10.85 1.94
CA ARG A 56 0.30 12.17 1.37
C ARG A 56 0.09 12.17 -0.15
N ASP A 57 0.50 11.12 -0.83
CA ASP A 57 0.39 11.05 -2.29
C ASP A 57 -1.06 10.79 -2.75
N ALA A 58 -1.86 10.02 -1.99
CA ALA A 58 -3.31 9.91 -2.21
C ALA A 58 -4.01 11.28 -2.14
N ARG A 59 -3.68 12.09 -1.13
CA ARG A 59 -4.21 13.47 -0.99
C ARG A 59 -3.83 14.34 -2.19
N ARG A 60 -2.59 14.22 -2.68
CA ARG A 60 -2.12 14.95 -3.87
C ARG A 60 -2.88 14.54 -5.13
N ASN A 61 -3.30 13.28 -5.21
CA ASN A 61 -4.12 12.74 -6.29
C ASN A 61 -5.62 13.05 -6.13
N GLY A 62 -6.02 13.79 -5.08
CA GLY A 62 -7.40 14.23 -4.87
C GLY A 62 -8.29 13.27 -4.08
N GLU A 63 -7.71 12.24 -3.45
CA GLU A 63 -8.48 11.32 -2.60
C GLU A 63 -8.98 12.01 -1.32
N GLY A 64 -10.18 11.63 -0.88
CA GLY A 64 -10.85 12.22 0.28
C GLY A 64 -10.38 11.65 1.62
N GLU A 65 -10.29 12.51 2.64
CA GLU A 65 -9.90 12.09 4.00
C GLU A 65 -10.81 10.99 4.58
N GLU A 66 -12.11 11.09 4.35
CA GLU A 66 -13.09 10.11 4.82
C GLU A 66 -12.77 8.71 4.29
N ARG A 67 -12.49 8.59 2.99
CA ARG A 67 -12.08 7.33 2.36
C ARG A 67 -10.75 6.85 2.95
N ILE A 68 -9.73 7.69 3.04
CA ILE A 68 -8.43 7.32 3.63
C ILE A 68 -8.58 6.77 5.06
N ILE A 69 -9.37 7.42 5.90
CA ILE A 69 -9.60 7.01 7.29
C ILE A 69 -10.36 5.68 7.36
N MET A 70 -11.38 5.51 6.50
CA MET A 70 -12.24 4.32 6.47
C MET A 70 -11.57 3.10 5.84
N LEU A 71 -10.35 3.21 5.29
CA LEU A 71 -9.65 2.08 4.64
C LEU A 71 -9.44 0.86 5.55
N ASP A 72 -9.25 1.04 6.86
CA ASP A 72 -9.09 -0.12 7.76
C ASP A 72 -10.40 -0.92 7.92
N ALA A 73 -11.54 -0.27 7.70
CA ALA A 73 -12.89 -0.82 7.77
C ALA A 73 -13.58 -0.88 6.39
N TRP A 74 -12.81 -1.00 5.30
CA TRP A 74 -13.33 -0.86 3.93
C TRP A 74 -14.45 -1.86 3.58
N CYS A 75 -14.45 -3.06 4.17
CA CYS A 75 -15.49 -4.08 3.95
C CYS A 75 -16.88 -3.57 4.31
N GLU A 76 -17.01 -2.81 5.39
CA GLU A 76 -18.29 -2.28 5.89
C GLU A 76 -18.60 -0.87 5.34
N SER A 77 -17.65 -0.27 4.63
CA SER A 77 -17.78 1.07 4.10
C SER A 77 -18.53 1.08 2.75
N PRO A 78 -19.54 1.95 2.57
CA PRO A 78 -20.23 2.12 1.30
C PRO A 78 -19.44 2.98 0.30
N HIS A 79 -18.30 3.55 0.71
CA HIS A 79 -17.58 4.53 -0.11
C HIS A 79 -16.77 3.91 -1.24
N TYR A 80 -16.60 2.58 -1.29
CA TYR A 80 -15.74 1.90 -2.25
C TYR A 80 -16.54 1.12 -3.30
N GLY A 81 -16.24 1.33 -4.58
CA GLY A 81 -16.85 0.59 -5.68
C GLY A 81 -16.32 -0.84 -5.84
N ASP A 82 -16.99 -1.65 -6.66
CA ASP A 82 -16.67 -3.08 -6.84
C ASP A 82 -15.21 -3.34 -7.23
N ARG A 83 -14.66 -2.53 -8.15
CA ARG A 83 -13.26 -2.62 -8.57
C ARG A 83 -12.29 -2.36 -7.42
N GLU A 84 -12.59 -1.37 -6.58
CA GLU A 84 -11.76 -0.98 -5.44
C GLU A 84 -11.83 -2.06 -4.36
N ARG A 85 -13.03 -2.55 -4.06
CA ARG A 85 -13.27 -3.65 -3.12
C ARG A 85 -12.54 -4.93 -3.53
N ALA A 86 -12.56 -5.28 -4.81
CA ALA A 86 -11.80 -6.43 -5.33
C ALA A 86 -10.28 -6.25 -5.13
N ALA A 87 -9.75 -5.07 -5.39
CA ALA A 87 -8.34 -4.76 -5.19
C ALA A 87 -7.93 -4.76 -3.70
N LEU A 88 -8.77 -4.19 -2.82
CA LEU A 88 -8.54 -4.18 -1.38
C LEU A 88 -8.62 -5.60 -0.79
N ALA A 89 -9.59 -6.41 -1.22
CA ALA A 89 -9.68 -7.82 -0.85
C ALA A 89 -8.41 -8.59 -1.25
N TRP A 90 -7.94 -8.40 -2.48
CA TRP A 90 -6.71 -9.02 -2.97
C TRP A 90 -5.48 -8.58 -2.16
N THR A 91 -5.41 -7.29 -1.83
CA THR A 91 -4.36 -6.71 -0.99
C THR A 91 -4.31 -7.37 0.39
N GLU A 92 -5.47 -7.57 1.02
CA GLU A 92 -5.56 -8.26 2.31
C GLU A 92 -5.14 -9.73 2.22
N VAL A 93 -5.61 -10.44 1.19
CA VAL A 93 -5.26 -11.85 0.97
C VAL A 93 -3.76 -12.03 0.80
N LEU A 94 -3.08 -11.14 0.08
CA LEU A 94 -1.62 -11.21 -0.10
C LEU A 94 -0.85 -10.75 1.13
N GLY A 95 -1.26 -9.64 1.75
CA GLY A 95 -0.56 -9.03 2.89
C GLY A 95 -0.72 -9.80 4.19
N ARG A 96 -1.85 -10.48 4.40
CA ARG A 96 -2.12 -11.28 5.60
C ARG A 96 -1.65 -12.73 5.48
N ARG A 97 -1.07 -13.15 4.36
CA ARG A 97 -0.36 -14.44 4.32
C ARG A 97 0.86 -14.33 5.22
N GLN A 98 0.68 -14.65 6.52
CA GLN A 98 1.70 -15.45 7.17
C GLN A 98 1.89 -16.66 6.26
N THR A 99 3.12 -16.90 5.81
CA THR A 99 3.46 -18.12 5.08
C THR A 99 3.14 -19.34 5.94
N SER A 100 1.88 -19.78 5.99
CA SER A 100 1.56 -21.18 6.20
C SER A 100 1.71 -21.84 4.84
N ARG A 101 2.47 -22.93 4.81
CA ARG A 101 2.86 -23.70 3.64
C ARG A 101 1.68 -24.41 2.93
N GLU A 102 0.43 -24.07 3.24
CA GLU A 102 -0.72 -24.94 2.98
C GLU A 102 -1.55 -24.57 1.74
N LEU A 103 -1.26 -23.48 1.04
CA LEU A 103 -2.03 -23.10 -0.17
C LEU A 103 -1.45 -23.61 -1.50
N PHE A 104 -0.43 -24.47 -1.46
CA PHE A 104 0.13 -25.17 -2.64
C PHE A 104 0.33 -26.68 -2.40
N GLY A 105 -0.49 -27.27 -1.53
CA GLY A 105 -0.59 -28.73 -1.33
C GLY A 105 -1.82 -29.30 -2.02
#